data_AF-A0A127ETZ0-F1
#
_entry.id   AF-A0A127ETZ0-F1
#
_cell.length_a   1.000
_cell.length_b   1.000
_cell.length_c   1.000
_cell.angle_alpha   90.00
_cell.angle_beta   90.00
_cell.angle_gamma   90.00
#
_symmetry.space_group_name_H-M   'P 1'
#
loop_
_entity.id
_entity.type
_entity.pdbx_description
1 polymer ?
#
loop_
_entity_poly.entity_id
_entity_poly.type
_entity_poly.pdbx_seq_one_letter_code
_entity_poly.pdbx_strand_id
1 'polypeptide(L)'
;MANVEKLSVALTTEQVASLKAAVDSGEYATTSEIIREAVRDWQFKRELRQEDINRLRELWDAGKASGNAGELDMKTLRGEARARLKGAKKAAGNAD
;
A
#
# COMPACT_ATOMS: atom_id res chain seq x y z
N MET A 1 5.76 13.62 -29.75
CA MET A 1 5.33 12.21 -29.86
C MET A 1 6.02 11.46 -28.74
N ALA A 2 5.27 10.80 -27.85
CA ALA A 2 5.90 10.02 -26.78
C ALA A 2 6.71 8.89 -27.43
N ASN A 3 7.98 8.76 -27.06
CA ASN A 3 8.85 7.71 -27.56
C ASN A 3 8.32 6.35 -27.08
N VAL A 4 7.78 5.54 -27.99
CA VAL A 4 7.34 4.17 -27.71
C VAL A 4 8.45 3.22 -28.16
N GLU A 5 8.97 2.44 -27.22
CA GLU A 5 9.94 1.38 -27.49
C GLU A 5 9.25 0.01 -27.54
N LYS A 6 9.64 -0.84 -28.48
CA LYS A 6 9.10 -2.20 -28.60
C LYS A 6 9.93 -3.16 -27.76
N LEU A 7 9.28 -3.83 -26.81
CA LEU A 7 9.85 -4.94 -26.04
C LEU A 7 9.22 -6.26 -26.47
N SER A 8 10.05 -7.29 -26.61
CA SER A 8 9.58 -8.68 -26.77
C SER A 8 9.49 -9.32 -25.39
N VAL A 9 8.29 -9.78 -25.03
CA VAL A 9 8.00 -10.39 -23.72
C VAL A 9 7.33 -11.74 -23.92
N ALA A 10 7.68 -12.71 -23.06
CA ALA A 10 7.01 -13.99 -23.01
C ALA A 10 5.82 -13.90 -22.05
N LEU A 11 4.63 -14.26 -22.52
CA LEU A 11 3.40 -14.36 -21.73
C LEU A 11 2.91 -15.80 -21.77
N THR A 12 2.15 -16.21 -20.75
CA THR A 12 1.52 -17.54 -20.77
C THR A 12 0.47 -17.61 -21.89
N THR A 13 0.20 -18.81 -22.39
CA THR A 13 -0.83 -19.02 -23.43
C THR A 13 -2.19 -18.50 -22.97
N GLU A 14 -2.53 -18.68 -21.69
CA GLU A 14 -3.74 -18.17 -21.07
C GLU A 14 -3.81 -16.64 -21.09
N GLN A 15 -2.73 -15.96 -20.70
CA GLN A 15 -2.65 -14.49 -20.77
C GLN A 15 -2.83 -14.00 -22.21
N VAL A 16 -2.17 -14.62 -23.19
CA VAL A 16 -2.31 -14.26 -24.59
C VAL A 16 -3.76 -14.45 -25.07
N ALA A 17 -4.43 -15.54 -24.68
CA ALA A 17 -5.83 -15.77 -25.02
C ALA A 17 -6.75 -14.69 -24.42
N SER A 18 -6.54 -14.34 -23.15
CA SER A 18 -7.30 -13.27 -22.49
C SER A 18 -7.10 -11.90 -23.16
N LEU A 19 -5.85 -11.56 -23.52
CA LEU A 19 -5.55 -10.29 -24.20
C LEU A 19 -6.21 -10.22 -25.59
N LYS A 20 -6.21 -11.33 -26.34
CA LYS A 20 -6.87 -11.39 -27.64
C LYS A 20 -8.38 -11.25 -27.49
N ALA A 21 -9.00 -11.96 -26.55
CA ALA A 21 -10.43 -11.86 -26.31
C ALA A 21 -10.90 -10.44 -25.97
N ALA A 22 -10.11 -9.69 -25.18
CA ALA A 22 -10.39 -8.30 -24.84
C ALA A 22 -10.24 -7.33 -26.03
N VAL A 23 -9.37 -7.65 -26.99
CA VAL A 23 -9.27 -6.90 -28.25
C VAL A 23 -10.43 -7.27 -29.19
N ASP A 24 -10.74 -8.56 -29.31
CA ASP A 24 -11.81 -9.06 -30.17
C ASP A 24 -13.21 -8.59 -29.71
N SER A 25 -13.40 -8.38 -28.41
CA SER A 25 -14.63 -7.78 -27.85
C SER A 25 -14.74 -6.27 -28.08
N GLY A 26 -13.66 -5.61 -28.51
CA GLY A 26 -13.57 -4.17 -28.67
C GLY A 26 -13.37 -3.38 -27.38
N GLU A 27 -13.09 -4.06 -26.25
CA GLU A 27 -12.75 -3.39 -24.98
C GLU A 27 -11.42 -2.62 -25.10
N TYR A 28 -10.48 -3.16 -25.89
CA TYR A 28 -9.20 -2.51 -26.20
C TYR A 28 -8.93 -2.52 -27.71
N ALA A 29 -8.23 -1.49 -28.20
CA ALA A 29 -7.88 -1.44 -29.61
C ALA A 29 -6.69 -2.36 -29.95
N THR A 30 -5.76 -2.55 -29.01
CA THR A 30 -4.57 -3.38 -29.22
C THR A 30 -4.10 -4.07 -27.94
N THR A 31 -3.40 -5.19 -28.07
CA THR A 31 -2.75 -5.85 -26.93
C THR A 31 -1.69 -4.96 -26.27
N SER A 32 -0.99 -4.12 -27.04
CA SER A 32 -0.01 -3.17 -26.50
C SER A 32 -0.62 -2.11 -25.59
N GLU A 33 -1.91 -1.78 -25.77
CA GLU A 33 -2.64 -0.88 -24.88
C GLU A 33 -2.86 -1.51 -23.51
N ILE A 34 -3.34 -2.76 -23.49
CA ILE A 34 -3.54 -3.53 -22.26
C ILE A 34 -2.22 -3.68 -21.50
N ILE A 35 -1.12 -4.01 -22.20
CA ILE A 35 0.20 -4.14 -21.56
C ILE A 35 0.65 -2.80 -20.95
N ARG A 36 0.44 -1.66 -21.63
CA ARG A 36 0.77 -0.35 -21.05
C ARG A 36 -0.08 -0.02 -19.84
N GLU A 37 -1.34 -0.45 -19.79
CA GLU A 37 -2.18 -0.33 -18.60
C GLU A 37 -1.67 -1.17 -17.44
N ALA A 38 -1.46 -2.47 -17.68
CA ALA A 38 -0.93 -3.38 -16.66
C ALA A 38 0.42 -2.90 -16.08
N VAL A 39 1.28 -2.31 -16.92
CA VAL A 39 2.56 -1.73 -16.47
C VAL A 39 2.34 -0.47 -15.63
N ARG A 40 1.40 0.41 -15.99
CA ARG A 40 1.05 1.60 -15.18
C ARG A 40 0.52 1.18 -13.80
N ASP A 41 -0.38 0.21 -13.76
CA ASP A 41 -0.93 -0.30 -12.51
C ASP A 41 0.14 -0.96 -11.63
N TRP A 42 1.04 -1.72 -12.26
CA TRP A 42 2.20 -2.29 -11.58
C TRP A 42 3.14 -1.22 -11.02
N GLN A 43 3.42 -0.15 -11.78
CA GLN A 43 4.24 0.98 -11.34
C GLN A 43 3.62 1.67 -10.13
N PHE A 44 2.32 1.99 -10.20
CA PHE A 44 1.59 2.61 -9.10
C PHE A 44 1.61 1.74 -7.83
N LYS A 45 1.32 0.44 -7.98
CA LYS A 45 1.40 -0.52 -6.86
C LYS A 45 2.81 -0.61 -6.25
N ARG A 46 3.84 -0.50 -7.09
CA ARG A 46 5.24 -0.55 -6.64
C ARG A 46 5.64 0.72 -5.88
N GLU A 47 5.17 1.87 -6.32
CA GLU A 47 5.36 3.15 -5.64
C GLU A 47 4.72 3.14 -4.24
N LEU A 48 3.45 2.76 -4.14
CA LEU A 48 2.75 2.63 -2.86
C LEU A 48 3.47 1.67 -1.89
N ARG A 49 3.92 0.52 -2.40
CA ARG A 49 4.72 -0.42 -1.59
C ARG A 49 6.02 0.23 -1.09
N GLN A 50 6.66 1.06 -1.91
CA GLN A 50 7.91 1.71 -1.51
C GLN A 50 7.66 2.76 -0.42
N GLU A 51 6.55 3.49 -0.50
CA GLU A 51 6.08 4.39 0.55
C GLU A 51 5.81 3.65 1.85
N ASP A 52 5.09 2.52 1.81
CA ASP A 52 4.84 1.69 2.99
C ASP A 52 6.14 1.21 3.66
N ILE A 53 7.10 0.76 2.86
CA ILE A 53 8.42 0.33 3.36
C ILE A 53 9.15 1.50 4.04
N ASN A 54 9.12 2.68 3.42
CA ASN A 54 9.75 3.86 4.00
C ASN A 54 9.06 4.26 5.31
N ARG A 55 7.73 4.21 5.34
CA ARG A 55 6.94 4.47 6.55
C ARG A 55 7.29 3.51 7.68
N LEU A 56 7.42 2.22 7.39
CA LEU A 56 7.82 1.21 8.39
C LEU A 56 9.24 1.45 8.91
N ARG A 57 10.19 1.85 8.04
CA ARG A 57 11.55 2.20 8.45
C ARG A 57 11.57 3.42 9.37
N GLU A 58 10.82 4.47 9.04
CA GLU A 58 10.69 5.65 9.89
C GLU A 58 10.15 5.30 11.28
N LEU A 59 9.08 4.49 11.35
CA LEU A 59 8.51 4.04 12.62
C LEU A 59 9.48 3.19 13.43
N TRP A 60 10.25 2.34 12.75
CA TRP A 60 11.29 1.53 13.38
C TRP A 60 12.42 2.39 13.94
N ASP A 61 12.92 3.36 13.18
CA ASP A 61 13.96 4.28 13.62
C ASP A 61 13.49 5.17 14.76
N ALA A 62 12.25 5.65 14.71
CA ALA A 62 11.62 6.36 15.82
C ALA A 62 11.53 5.49 17.09
N GLY A 63 11.15 4.22 16.94
CA GLY A 63 11.13 3.24 18.03
C GLY A 63 12.52 3.04 18.65
N LYS A 64 13.56 2.82 17.83
CA LYS A 64 14.94 2.71 18.31
C LYS A 64 15.43 3.97 19.02
N ALA A 65 15.01 5.15 18.55
CA ALA A 65 15.38 6.43 19.16
C ALA A 65 14.59 6.74 20.45
N SER A 66 13.52 6.01 20.74
CA SER A 66 12.61 6.29 21.87
C SER A 66 13.13 5.88 23.25
N GLY A 67 14.33 5.29 23.32
CA GLY A 67 15.00 4.90 24.56
C GLY A 67 15.01 3.39 24.80
N ASN A 68 15.26 2.97 26.04
CA ASN A 68 15.38 1.55 26.37
C ASN A 68 14.01 0.86 26.40
N ALA A 69 13.92 -0.32 25.80
CA ALA A 69 12.76 -1.19 25.91
C ALA A 69 12.72 -1.79 27.33
N GLY A 70 11.94 -1.18 28.21
CA GLY A 70 11.69 -1.69 29.56
C GLY A 70 10.84 -2.97 29.58
N GLU A 71 10.53 -3.46 30.78
CA GLU A 71 9.65 -4.62 30.97
C GLU A 71 8.19 -4.29 30.58
N LEU A 72 7.50 -5.23 29.94
CA LEU A 72 6.13 -5.04 29.44
C LEU A 72 5.12 -5.84 30.27
N ASP A 73 4.33 -5.16 31.11
CA ASP A 73 3.15 -5.73 31.76
C ASP A 73 1.85 -5.26 31.06
N MET A 74 1.22 -6.20 30.35
CA MET A 74 -0.04 -5.97 29.62
C MET A 74 -1.21 -5.59 30.53
N LYS A 75 -1.24 -6.03 31.79
CA LYS A 75 -2.32 -5.70 32.72
C LYS A 75 -2.23 -4.24 33.13
N THR A 76 -1.03 -3.79 33.50
CA THR A 76 -0.75 -2.39 33.85
C THR A 76 -0.97 -1.48 32.63
N LEU A 77 -0.43 -1.84 31.46
CA LEU A 77 -0.61 -1.08 30.21
C LEU A 77 -2.10 -0.87 29.87
N ARG A 78 -2.91 -1.92 29.99
CA ARG A 78 -4.36 -1.83 29.74
C ARG A 78 -5.07 -0.94 30.77
N GLY A 79 -4.64 -0.97 32.03
CA GLY A 79 -5.14 -0.08 33.08
C GLY A 79 -4.91 1.39 32.75
N GLU A 80 -3.67 1.73 32.37
CA GLU A 80 -3.29 3.07 31.94
C GLU A 80 -4.09 3.54 30.71
N ALA A 81 -4.22 2.69 29.69
CA ALA A 81 -4.98 3.01 28.49
C ALA A 81 -6.45 3.35 28.80
N ARG A 82 -7.09 2.60 29.71
CA ARG A 82 -8.47 2.89 30.16
C ARG A 82 -8.58 4.20 30.94
N ALA A 83 -7.57 4.51 31.77
CA ALA A 83 -7.52 5.78 32.48
C ALA A 83 -7.39 6.97 31.51
N ARG A 84 -6.50 6.87 30.50
CA ARG A 84 -6.36 7.87 29.43
C ARG A 84 -7.67 8.08 28.68
N LEU A 85 -8.37 6.99 28.32
CA LEU A 85 -9.67 7.06 27.66
C LEU A 85 -10.74 7.75 28.52
N LYS A 86 -10.82 7.43 29.83
CA LYS A 86 -11.77 8.09 30.75
C LYS A 86 -11.48 9.59 30.86
N GLY A 87 -10.21 9.97 30.91
CA GLY A 87 -9.76 11.37 30.90
C GLY A 87 -10.20 12.10 29.63
N ALA A 88 -9.93 11.52 28.46
CA ALA A 88 -10.32 12.08 27.17
C ALA A 88 -11.84 12.26 27.05
N LYS A 89 -12.64 11.28 27.50
CA LYS A 89 -14.12 11.39 27.52
C LYS A 89 -14.61 12.50 28.43
N LYS A 90 -13.99 12.66 29.61
CA LYS A 90 -14.35 13.74 30.54
C LYS A 90 -14.00 15.10 29.96
N ALA A 91 -12.87 15.23 29.26
CA ALA A 91 -12.47 16.48 28.60
C ALA A 91 -13.41 16.83 27.43
N ALA A 92 -13.82 15.85 26.64
CA ALA A 92 -14.76 16.05 25.53
C ALA A 92 -16.17 16.43 26.03
N GLY A 93 -16.66 15.82 27.12
CA GLY A 93 -17.97 16.14 27.68
C GLY A 93 -18.02 17.41 28.56
N ASN A 94 -16.89 18.06 28.82
CA ASN A 94 -16.81 19.36 29.52
C ASN A 94 -16.64 20.53 28.53
N ALA A 95 -16.57 20.25 27.23
CA ALA A 95 -16.43 21.23 26.16
C ALA A 95 -17.78 21.60 25.50
N ASP A 96 -18.88 21.01 25.99
CA ASP A 96 -20.29 21.40 25.77
C ASP A 96 -20.81 22.17 26.99
#